data_AF-A0A8B7D6V8-F1
#
_entry.id   AF-A0A8B7D6V8-F1
#
_cell.length_a   1.000
_cell.length_b   1.000
_cell.length_c   1.000
_cell.angle_alpha   90.00
_cell.angle_beta   90.00
_cell.angle_gamma   90.00
#
_symmetry.space_group_name_H-M   'P 1'
#
loop_
_entity.id
_entity.type
_entity.pdbx_description
1 polymer ?
#
loop_
_entity_poly.entity_id
_entity_poly.type
_entity_poly.pdbx_seq_one_letter_code
_entity_poly.pdbx_strand_id
1 'polypeptide(L)'
;MNANLIKHQTYKCIVEGCSEAVVSFSRHLQSKRHGWSQESAQKALSYFNYRKRSSDVGSLRLCPLQKCMAIVKRMDNHLKRYISKLESNQLKAGSIKKYLFSLLDFSTFLLSDKEALILTESKKSEVNDIKVKLSMWRKTYNREDRKKFWRRQDKDYMSIITPSEVSSYLCSEKARQAYELFYFLKINQRPVTQAEYVVTRDHMMFEILVGTAHRSGICANVTTDEFKNA
;
A
#
# COMPACT_ATOMS: atom_id res chain seq x y z
N MET A 1 -6.05 -29.80 -38.21
CA MET A 1 -6.35 -28.36 -38.22
C MET A 1 -7.86 -28.19 -38.14
N ASN A 2 -8.41 -27.79 -36.98
CA ASN A 2 -9.84 -27.50 -36.83
C ASN A 2 -9.98 -26.11 -36.20
N ALA A 3 -10.35 -25.13 -37.03
CA ALA A 3 -10.65 -23.78 -36.60
C ALA A 3 -12.03 -23.77 -35.90
N ASN A 4 -12.04 -23.59 -34.58
CA ASN A 4 -13.27 -23.30 -33.83
C ASN A 4 -13.75 -21.88 -34.20
N LEU A 5 -14.67 -21.79 -35.14
CA LEU A 5 -15.41 -20.57 -35.46
C LEU A 5 -16.32 -20.20 -34.28
N ILE A 6 -15.88 -19.27 -33.45
CA ILE A 6 -16.71 -18.66 -32.40
C ILE A 6 -17.82 -17.87 -33.09
N LYS A 7 -19.03 -18.45 -33.18
CA LYS A 7 -20.22 -17.73 -33.63
C LYS A 7 -20.57 -16.65 -32.59
N HIS A 8 -20.29 -15.39 -32.91
CA HIS A 8 -20.70 -14.26 -32.09
C HIS A 8 -22.22 -14.07 -32.16
N GLN A 9 -22.88 -14.05 -31.01
CA GLN A 9 -24.32 -13.77 -30.90
C GLN A 9 -24.57 -12.30 -31.31
N THR A 10 -25.41 -12.08 -32.31
CA THR A 10 -25.84 -10.74 -32.76
C THR A 10 -27.18 -10.37 -32.15
N TYR A 11 -27.38 -9.08 -31.87
CA TYR A 11 -28.59 -8.52 -31.27
C TYR A 11 -29.19 -7.47 -32.21
N LYS A 12 -30.52 -7.47 -32.39
CA LYS A 12 -31.20 -6.41 -33.14
C LYS A 12 -31.22 -5.11 -32.34
N CYS A 13 -31.01 -3.98 -33.01
CA CYS A 13 -31.14 -2.68 -32.39
C CYS A 13 -32.59 -2.44 -31.90
N ILE A 14 -32.72 -1.68 -30.82
CA ILE A 14 -34.00 -1.34 -30.16
C ILE A 14 -34.52 0.05 -30.52
N VAL A 15 -33.68 0.90 -31.14
CA VAL A 15 -34.04 2.27 -31.47
C VAL A 15 -34.98 2.23 -32.68
N GLU A 16 -36.15 2.86 -32.56
CA GLU A 16 -37.12 2.92 -33.66
C GLU A 16 -36.47 3.49 -34.93
N GLY A 17 -36.67 2.81 -36.06
CA GLY A 17 -36.02 3.13 -37.33
C GLY A 17 -34.63 2.49 -37.54
N CYS A 18 -34.09 1.77 -36.55
CA CYS A 18 -32.81 1.06 -36.68
C CYS A 18 -33.00 -0.46 -36.79
N SER A 19 -32.74 -1.01 -37.97
CA SER A 19 -32.88 -2.44 -38.28
C SER A 19 -31.57 -3.24 -38.24
N GLU A 20 -30.48 -2.66 -37.72
CA GLU A 20 -29.17 -3.33 -37.69
C GLU A 20 -29.09 -4.45 -36.64
N ALA A 21 -28.46 -5.56 -37.03
CA ALA A 21 -28.07 -6.64 -36.12
C ALA A 21 -26.58 -6.51 -35.78
N VAL A 22 -26.26 -6.34 -34.50
CA VAL A 22 -24.92 -5.96 -34.04
C VAL A 22 -24.37 -6.92 -32.99
N VAL A 23 -23.07 -7.20 -33.05
CA VAL A 23 -22.37 -8.05 -32.07
C VAL A 23 -22.15 -7.31 -30.75
N SER A 24 -21.82 -6.01 -30.81
CA SER A 24 -21.58 -5.17 -29.65
C SER A 24 -22.64 -4.07 -29.54
N PHE A 25 -23.74 -4.39 -28.89
CA PHE A 25 -24.90 -3.51 -28.76
C PHE A 25 -24.58 -2.18 -28.08
N SER A 26 -23.79 -2.18 -27.00
CA SER A 26 -23.40 -0.93 -26.30
C SER A 26 -22.52 -0.02 -27.17
N ARG A 27 -21.62 -0.59 -27.98
CA ARG A 27 -20.78 0.19 -28.89
C ARG A 27 -21.59 0.75 -30.06
N HIS A 28 -22.58 0.00 -30.55
CA HIS A 28 -23.51 0.48 -31.57
C HIS A 28 -24.33 1.68 -31.08
N LEU A 29 -24.89 1.62 -29.86
CA LEU A 29 -25.63 2.75 -29.26
C LEU A 29 -24.75 3.99 -29.02
N GLN A 30 -23.46 3.81 -28.71
CA GLN A 30 -22.52 4.92 -28.54
C GLN A 30 -22.00 5.48 -29.88
N SER A 31 -22.23 4.76 -30.99
CA SER A 31 -21.77 5.21 -32.30
C SER A 31 -22.52 6.47 -32.74
N LYS A 32 -21.98 7.16 -33.76
CA LYS A 32 -22.60 8.38 -34.33
C LYS A 32 -24.05 8.18 -34.82
N ARG A 33 -24.52 6.94 -34.98
CA ARG A 33 -25.91 6.66 -35.37
C ARG A 33 -26.93 6.95 -34.28
N HIS A 34 -26.57 6.72 -33.01
CA HIS A 34 -27.49 6.92 -31.88
C HIS A 34 -26.96 7.94 -30.89
N GLY A 35 -25.65 8.10 -30.77
CA GLY A 35 -25.02 9.14 -29.95
C GLY A 35 -25.28 9.01 -28.45
N TRP A 36 -25.62 7.82 -27.97
CA TRP A 36 -25.92 7.63 -26.55
C TRP A 36 -24.66 7.80 -25.72
N SER A 37 -24.80 8.43 -24.55
CA SER A 37 -23.75 8.43 -23.54
C SER A 37 -23.44 6.99 -23.10
N GLN A 38 -22.21 6.76 -22.67
CA GLN A 38 -21.76 5.44 -22.19
C GLN A 38 -22.68 4.90 -21.06
N GLU A 39 -23.14 5.78 -20.17
CA GLU A 39 -24.04 5.42 -19.07
C GLU A 39 -25.43 4.99 -19.57
N SER A 40 -26.02 5.75 -20.50
CA SER A 40 -27.32 5.41 -21.09
C SER A 40 -27.25 4.09 -21.87
N ALA A 41 -26.18 3.88 -22.64
CA ALA A 41 -25.97 2.64 -23.39
C ALA A 41 -25.78 1.42 -22.47
N GLN A 42 -25.20 1.60 -21.28
CA GLN A 42 -25.07 0.53 -20.28
C GLN A 42 -26.40 0.24 -19.57
N LYS A 43 -27.21 1.26 -19.26
CA LYS A 43 -28.54 1.07 -18.68
C LYS A 43 -29.47 0.32 -19.63
N ALA A 44 -29.42 0.59 -20.94
CA ALA A 44 -30.18 -0.19 -21.93
C ALA A 44 -29.87 -1.69 -21.85
N LEU A 45 -28.59 -2.07 -21.76
CA LEU A 45 -28.20 -3.49 -21.66
C LEU A 45 -28.81 -4.19 -20.43
N SER A 46 -29.02 -3.48 -19.32
CA SER A 46 -29.70 -4.02 -18.14
C SER A 46 -31.21 -4.09 -18.28
N TYR A 47 -31.85 -3.08 -18.88
CA TYR A 47 -33.30 -3.05 -19.07
C TYR A 47 -33.79 -4.15 -20.02
N PHE A 48 -33.06 -4.39 -21.11
CA PHE A 48 -33.46 -5.33 -22.15
C PHE A 48 -32.93 -6.76 -21.93
N ASN A 49 -32.40 -7.08 -20.75
CA ASN A 49 -31.87 -8.41 -20.39
C ASN A 49 -30.83 -9.00 -21.38
N TYR A 50 -30.18 -8.16 -22.20
CA TYR A 50 -29.12 -8.60 -23.13
C TYR A 50 -27.81 -8.96 -22.42
N ARG A 51 -27.67 -8.64 -21.13
CA ARG A 51 -26.73 -9.38 -20.28
C ARG A 51 -27.31 -10.78 -20.07
N LYS A 52 -26.67 -11.80 -20.67
CA LYS A 52 -26.86 -13.19 -20.26
C LYS A 52 -26.92 -13.25 -18.73
N ARG A 53 -28.11 -13.52 -18.16
CA ARG A 53 -28.18 -14.26 -16.91
C ARG A 53 -27.69 -15.65 -17.27
N SER A 54 -26.37 -15.83 -17.27
CA SER A 54 -25.86 -17.18 -17.46
C SER A 54 -26.38 -17.99 -16.28
N SER A 55 -27.11 -19.04 -16.61
CA SER A 55 -27.34 -20.23 -15.80
C SER A 55 -26.02 -20.93 -15.43
N ASP A 56 -24.93 -20.19 -15.26
CA ASP A 56 -23.71 -20.70 -14.67
C ASP A 56 -23.93 -20.72 -13.17
N VAL A 57 -24.27 -21.92 -12.71
CA VAL A 57 -23.72 -22.56 -11.51
C VAL A 57 -22.18 -22.45 -11.55
N GLY A 58 -21.66 -21.22 -11.59
CA GLY A 58 -20.26 -20.92 -11.42
C GLY A 58 -19.99 -21.27 -9.98
N SER A 59 -19.36 -22.43 -9.77
CA SER A 59 -19.05 -23.05 -8.48
C SER A 59 -18.94 -21.99 -7.39
N LEU A 60 -19.98 -21.92 -6.56
CA LEU A 60 -19.93 -21.15 -5.34
C LEU A 60 -18.73 -21.69 -4.55
N ARG A 61 -17.75 -20.83 -4.29
CA ARG A 61 -16.53 -21.23 -3.59
C ARG A 61 -16.62 -20.73 -2.17
N LEU A 62 -16.33 -21.61 -1.22
CA LEU A 62 -16.07 -21.19 0.14
C LEU A 62 -14.80 -20.34 0.17
N CYS A 63 -14.82 -19.25 0.91
CA CYS A 63 -13.62 -18.47 1.17
C CYS A 63 -12.59 -19.33 1.92
N PRO A 64 -11.34 -19.45 1.44
CA PRO A 64 -10.31 -20.26 2.09
C PRO A 64 -9.69 -19.58 3.32
N LEU A 65 -10.15 -18.38 3.71
CA LEU A 65 -9.64 -17.66 4.88
C LEU A 65 -10.29 -18.20 6.16
N GLN A 66 -9.44 -18.57 7.12
CA GLN A 66 -9.88 -19.01 8.46
C GLN A 66 -10.77 -17.92 9.08
N LYS A 67 -11.97 -18.32 9.54
CA LYS A 67 -13.06 -17.46 10.07
C LYS A 67 -13.89 -16.67 9.03
N CYS A 68 -13.66 -16.83 7.73
CA CYS A 68 -14.53 -16.25 6.71
C CYS A 68 -15.48 -17.29 6.12
N MET A 69 -16.71 -17.35 6.63
CA MET A 69 -17.75 -18.30 6.18
C MET A 69 -18.47 -17.86 4.89
N ALA A 70 -17.84 -17.01 4.09
CA ALA A 70 -18.48 -16.44 2.91
C ALA A 70 -18.44 -17.42 1.73
N ILE A 71 -19.61 -17.66 1.14
CA ILE A 71 -19.78 -18.44 -0.08
C ILE A 71 -19.90 -17.45 -1.25
N VAL A 72 -18.95 -17.47 -2.17
CA VAL A 72 -18.81 -16.41 -3.18
C VAL A 72 -18.58 -16.95 -4.59
N LYS A 73 -19.22 -16.29 -5.57
CA LYS A 73 -19.06 -16.59 -7.00
C LYS A 73 -17.73 -16.08 -7.57
N ARG A 74 -17.20 -14.99 -6.98
CA ARG A 74 -16.00 -14.28 -7.41
C ARG A 74 -15.11 -13.96 -6.22
N MET A 75 -14.08 -14.79 -6.02
CA MET A 75 -13.16 -14.71 -4.88
C MET A 75 -12.40 -13.38 -4.86
N ASP A 76 -12.04 -12.84 -6.02
CA ASP A 76 -11.37 -11.56 -6.20
C ASP A 76 -12.16 -10.38 -5.61
N ASN A 77 -13.47 -10.32 -5.84
CA ASN A 77 -14.33 -9.27 -5.28
C ASN A 77 -14.58 -9.45 -3.78
N HIS A 78 -14.73 -10.70 -3.34
CA HIS A 78 -14.85 -11.02 -1.93
C HIS A 78 -13.61 -10.63 -1.14
N LEU A 79 -12.43 -11.04 -1.63
CA LEU A 79 -11.14 -10.69 -1.04
C LEU A 79 -10.94 -9.17 -1.04
N LYS A 80 -11.30 -8.43 -2.10
CA LYS A 80 -11.24 -6.96 -2.09
C LYS A 80 -12.11 -6.34 -0.99
N ARG A 81 -13.33 -6.83 -0.79
CA ARG A 81 -14.23 -6.34 0.28
C ARG A 81 -13.75 -6.74 1.67
N TYR A 82 -13.22 -7.94 1.82
CA TYR A 82 -12.65 -8.41 3.08
C TYR A 82 -11.36 -7.65 3.42
N ILE A 83 -10.49 -7.40 2.44
CA ILE A 83 -9.32 -6.53 2.57
C ILE A 83 -9.75 -5.11 2.93
N SER A 84 -10.80 -4.56 2.29
CA SER A 84 -11.35 -3.26 2.66
C SER A 84 -11.89 -3.23 4.11
N LYS A 85 -12.43 -4.35 4.62
CA LYS A 85 -12.76 -4.50 6.05
C LYS A 85 -11.52 -4.62 6.94
N LEU A 86 -10.45 -5.28 6.51
CA LEU A 86 -9.16 -5.25 7.23
C LEU A 86 -8.52 -3.86 7.20
N GLU A 87 -8.76 -3.08 6.15
CA GLU A 87 -8.39 -1.67 6.06
C GLU A 87 -9.23 -0.81 7.02
N SER A 88 -10.49 -1.19 7.30
CA SER A 88 -11.27 -0.61 8.42
C SER A 88 -10.71 -0.97 9.81
N ASN A 89 -9.90 -2.03 9.90
CA ASN A 89 -9.04 -2.33 11.06
C ASN A 89 -7.67 -1.61 11.00
N GLN A 90 -7.56 -0.50 10.24
CA GLN A 90 -6.36 0.35 10.10
C GLN A 90 -5.08 -0.32 9.58
N LEU A 91 -5.10 -1.60 9.20
CA LEU A 91 -3.90 -2.29 8.73
C LEU A 91 -3.55 -1.89 7.30
N LYS A 92 -2.41 -1.20 7.15
CA LYS A 92 -1.91 -0.73 5.85
C LYS A 92 -1.46 -1.93 5.00
N ALA A 93 -1.70 -1.89 3.69
CA ALA A 93 -1.28 -2.93 2.73
C ALA A 93 0.20 -3.37 2.89
N GLY A 94 1.12 -2.44 3.15
CA GLY A 94 2.52 -2.75 3.42
C GLY A 94 2.73 -3.55 4.72
N SER A 95 1.96 -3.27 5.77
CA SER A 95 1.98 -4.04 7.03
C SER A 95 1.45 -5.45 6.82
N ILE A 96 0.33 -5.60 6.09
CA ILE A 96 -0.22 -6.92 5.73
C ILE A 96 0.81 -7.71 4.92
N LYS A 97 1.45 -7.06 3.94
CA LYS A 97 2.51 -7.67 3.12
C LYS A 97 3.70 -8.13 3.97
N LYS A 98 4.11 -7.35 4.99
CA LYS A 98 5.18 -7.75 5.93
C LYS A 98 4.79 -8.97 6.77
N TYR A 99 3.57 -9.03 7.28
CA TYR A 99 3.10 -10.20 8.03
C TYR A 99 3.03 -11.46 7.15
N LEU A 100 2.54 -11.33 5.92
CA LEU A 100 2.55 -12.44 4.97
C LEU A 100 3.97 -12.92 4.64
N PHE A 101 4.93 -12.00 4.57
CA PHE A 101 6.35 -12.34 4.44
C PHE A 101 6.87 -13.09 5.67
N SER A 102 6.61 -12.59 6.87
CA SER A 102 7.07 -13.24 8.11
C SER A 102 6.53 -14.68 8.23
N LEU A 103 5.26 -14.89 7.87
CA LEU A 103 4.65 -16.22 7.83
C LEU A 103 5.25 -17.11 6.73
N LEU A 104 5.63 -16.54 5.59
CA LEU A 104 6.31 -17.25 4.50
C LEU A 104 7.72 -17.71 4.93
N ASP A 105 8.44 -16.84 5.63
CA ASP A 105 9.77 -17.13 6.18
C ASP A 105 9.66 -18.21 7.26
N PHE A 106 8.67 -18.10 8.15
CA PHE A 106 8.38 -19.14 9.14
C PHE A 106 8.01 -20.49 8.49
N SER A 107 7.16 -20.48 7.46
CA SER A 107 6.83 -21.71 6.71
C SER A 107 8.07 -22.32 6.04
N THR A 108 9.00 -21.47 5.60
CA THR A 108 10.27 -21.91 5.00
C THR A 108 11.19 -22.50 6.06
N PHE A 109 11.27 -21.88 7.25
CA PHE A 109 11.98 -22.41 8.41
C PHE A 109 11.45 -23.81 8.79
N LEU A 110 10.14 -23.96 8.99
CA LEU A 110 9.52 -25.27 9.32
C LEU A 110 9.82 -26.36 8.29
N LEU A 111 9.88 -26.02 7.00
CA LEU A 111 10.19 -26.99 5.95
C LEU A 111 11.68 -27.35 5.87
N SER A 112 12.55 -26.46 6.35
CA SER A 112 14.01 -26.62 6.32
C SER A 112 14.53 -27.33 7.57
N ASP A 113 13.89 -27.09 8.71
CA ASP A 113 14.24 -27.64 10.02
C ASP A 113 13.32 -28.81 10.40
N LYS A 114 13.90 -30.00 10.56
CA LYS A 114 13.14 -31.23 10.90
C LYS A 114 12.62 -31.20 12.34
N GLU A 115 13.35 -30.63 13.28
CA GLU A 115 12.97 -30.56 14.69
C GLU A 115 11.82 -29.59 14.86
N ALA A 116 11.88 -28.43 14.21
CA ALA A 116 10.80 -27.45 14.22
C ALA A 116 9.49 -28.02 13.65
N LEU A 117 9.56 -28.85 12.61
CA LEU A 117 8.40 -29.52 12.04
C LEU A 117 7.78 -30.55 13.01
N ILE A 118 8.62 -31.27 13.76
CA ILE A 118 8.18 -32.23 14.78
C ILE A 118 7.52 -31.49 15.96
N LEU A 119 8.15 -30.44 16.47
CA LEU A 119 7.64 -29.64 17.61
C LEU A 119 6.31 -28.93 17.31
N THR A 120 6.05 -28.62 16.05
CA THR A 120 4.79 -27.98 15.62
C THR A 120 3.71 -28.96 15.20
N GLU A 121 3.96 -30.27 15.31
CA GLU A 121 3.04 -31.35 14.91
C GLU A 121 2.49 -31.19 13.48
N SER A 122 3.24 -30.48 12.63
CA SER A 122 2.75 -29.98 11.36
C SER A 122 3.17 -30.90 10.21
N LYS A 123 2.24 -31.21 9.29
CA LYS A 123 2.58 -32.01 8.10
C LYS A 123 3.28 -31.15 7.06
N LYS A 124 4.38 -31.66 6.49
CA LYS A 124 5.12 -30.97 5.41
C LYS A 124 4.24 -30.53 4.24
N SER A 125 3.28 -31.37 3.83
CA SER A 125 2.35 -31.05 2.74
C SER A 125 1.49 -29.83 3.05
N GLU A 126 0.96 -29.74 4.28
CA GLU A 126 0.10 -28.64 4.73
C GLU A 126 0.89 -27.33 4.82
N VAL A 127 2.11 -27.38 5.37
CA VAL A 127 3.00 -26.21 5.43
C VAL A 127 3.37 -25.73 4.02
N ASN A 128 3.63 -26.64 3.08
CA ASN A 128 3.92 -26.29 1.70
C ASN A 128 2.71 -25.64 1.00
N ASP A 129 1.50 -26.15 1.21
CA ASP A 129 0.27 -25.55 0.67
C ASP A 129 0.04 -24.14 1.21
N ILE A 130 0.29 -23.93 2.51
CA ILE A 130 0.24 -22.60 3.14
C ILE A 130 1.29 -21.69 2.53
N LYS A 131 2.53 -22.14 2.37
CA LYS A 131 3.62 -21.37 1.75
C LYS A 131 3.25 -20.88 0.36
N VAL A 132 2.65 -21.74 -0.48
CA VAL A 132 2.19 -21.38 -1.82
C VAL A 132 1.08 -20.32 -1.75
N LYS A 133 0.08 -20.51 -0.88
CA LYS A 133 -1.02 -19.54 -0.68
C LYS A 133 -0.50 -18.18 -0.21
N LEU A 134 0.39 -18.15 0.79
CA LEU A 134 1.01 -16.93 1.32
C LEU A 134 1.78 -16.17 0.23
N SER A 135 2.53 -16.88 -0.62
CA SER A 135 3.25 -16.29 -1.76
C SER A 135 2.29 -15.61 -2.75
N MET A 136 1.16 -16.26 -3.06
CA MET A 136 0.13 -15.67 -3.94
C MET A 136 -0.55 -14.47 -3.30
N TRP A 137 -0.95 -14.58 -2.03
CA TRP A 137 -1.60 -13.48 -1.30
C TRP A 137 -0.68 -12.27 -1.17
N ARG A 138 0.61 -12.47 -0.91
CA ARG A 138 1.59 -11.37 -0.89
C ARG A 138 1.57 -10.57 -2.19
N LYS A 139 1.50 -11.24 -3.35
CA LYS A 139 1.52 -10.58 -4.66
C LYS A 139 0.31 -9.68 -4.88
N THR A 140 -0.83 -9.96 -4.28
CA THR A 140 -2.05 -9.13 -4.46
C THR A 140 -1.88 -7.72 -3.86
N TYR A 141 -1.02 -7.56 -2.84
CA TYR A 141 -0.75 -6.27 -2.20
C TYR A 141 0.33 -5.44 -2.88
N ASN A 142 1.11 -6.00 -3.82
CA ASN A 142 2.23 -5.29 -4.45
C ASN A 142 1.82 -3.99 -5.14
N ARG A 143 0.64 -3.95 -5.76
CA ARG A 143 0.15 -2.76 -6.46
C ARG A 143 -0.10 -1.62 -5.48
N GLU A 144 -0.86 -1.86 -4.42
CA GLU A 144 -1.21 -0.84 -3.44
C GLU A 144 -0.01 -0.42 -2.58
N ASP A 145 0.87 -1.36 -2.24
CA ASP A 145 2.13 -1.08 -1.54
C ASP A 145 3.03 -0.14 -2.36
N ARG A 146 3.25 -0.45 -3.65
CA ARG A 146 4.01 0.43 -4.55
C ARG A 146 3.36 1.79 -4.75
N LYS A 147 2.03 1.85 -4.88
CA LYS A 147 1.31 3.11 -5.00
C LYS A 147 1.54 4.01 -3.77
N LYS A 148 1.52 3.44 -2.57
CA LYS A 148 1.79 4.19 -1.33
C LYS A 148 3.27 4.56 -1.19
N PHE A 149 4.19 3.69 -1.63
CA PHE A 149 5.61 4.01 -1.68
C PHE A 149 5.87 5.29 -2.50
N TRP A 150 5.33 5.35 -3.73
CA TRP A 150 5.51 6.52 -4.59
C TRP A 150 4.86 7.78 -4.04
N ARG A 151 3.67 7.69 -3.47
CA ARG A 151 3.04 8.84 -2.78
C ARG A 151 3.87 9.34 -1.59
N ARG A 152 4.58 8.44 -0.89
CA ARG A 152 5.48 8.84 0.19
C ARG A 152 6.70 9.55 -0.37
N GLN A 153 7.32 9.00 -1.41
CA GLN A 153 8.47 9.64 -2.07
C GLN A 153 8.12 11.04 -2.59
N ASP A 154 6.95 11.19 -3.20
CA ASP A 154 6.43 12.47 -3.67
C ASP A 154 6.23 13.45 -2.51
N LYS A 155 5.59 13.01 -1.43
CA LYS A 155 5.45 13.82 -0.21
C LYS A 155 6.80 14.21 0.38
N ASP A 156 7.72 13.26 0.51
CA ASP A 156 9.04 13.46 1.10
C ASP A 156 9.83 14.48 0.25
N TYR A 157 9.76 14.37 -1.09
CA TYR A 157 10.33 15.33 -2.03
C TYR A 157 9.75 16.73 -1.87
N MET A 158 8.42 16.85 -1.78
CA MET A 158 7.75 18.14 -1.56
C MET A 158 8.01 18.73 -0.16
N SER A 159 8.51 17.94 0.78
CA SER A 159 8.91 18.37 2.12
C SER A 159 10.42 18.48 2.32
N ILE A 160 11.21 18.44 1.24
CA ILE A 160 12.66 18.63 1.34
C ILE A 160 12.93 20.01 1.92
N ILE A 161 13.69 20.04 3.01
CA ILE A 161 14.18 21.26 3.62
C ILE A 161 15.17 21.91 2.66
N THR A 162 14.90 23.15 2.30
CA THR A 162 15.73 23.93 1.39
C THR A 162 16.84 24.70 2.13
N PRO A 163 17.94 25.07 1.45
CA PRO A 163 18.98 25.92 2.05
C PRO A 163 18.44 27.26 2.58
N SER A 164 17.41 27.82 1.92
CA SER A 164 16.75 29.05 2.36
C SER A 164 16.04 28.86 3.71
N GLU A 165 15.34 27.74 3.89
CA GLU A 165 14.68 27.42 5.16
C GLU A 165 15.68 27.16 6.29
N VAL A 166 16.81 26.50 5.99
CA VAL A 166 17.92 26.35 6.94
C VAL A 166 18.44 27.73 7.35
N SER A 167 18.75 28.60 6.39
CA SER A 167 19.23 29.95 6.67
C SER A 167 18.22 30.77 7.48
N SER A 168 16.92 30.63 7.18
CA SER A 168 15.84 31.28 7.92
C SER A 168 15.83 30.85 9.39
N TYR A 169 15.99 29.55 9.65
CA TYR A 169 16.12 29.03 11.01
C TYR A 169 17.37 29.57 11.72
N LEU A 170 18.53 29.60 11.05
CA LEU A 170 19.78 30.08 11.65
C LEU A 170 19.73 31.57 12.02
N CYS A 171 18.93 32.37 11.30
CA CYS A 171 18.67 33.77 11.63
C CYS A 171 17.54 33.97 12.67
N SER A 172 16.91 32.90 13.14
CA SER A 172 15.80 33.00 14.09
C SER A 172 16.25 33.36 15.50
N GLU A 173 15.34 33.91 16.29
CA GLU A 173 15.59 34.24 17.69
C GLU A 173 16.04 33.01 18.50
N LYS A 174 15.49 31.82 18.21
CA LYS A 174 15.85 30.58 18.91
C LYS A 174 17.31 30.17 18.67
N ALA A 175 17.77 30.26 17.41
CA ALA A 175 19.16 29.95 17.07
C ALA A 175 20.11 30.97 17.72
N ARG A 176 19.74 32.25 17.69
CA ARG A 176 20.49 33.32 18.36
C ARG A 176 20.59 33.12 19.87
N GLN A 177 19.46 32.85 20.54
CA GLN A 177 19.42 32.57 21.98
C GLN A 177 20.29 31.37 22.36
N ALA A 178 20.26 30.29 21.56
CA ALA A 178 21.11 29.13 21.78
C ALA A 178 22.59 29.49 21.66
N TYR A 179 22.98 30.23 20.62
CA TYR A 179 24.36 30.64 20.39
C TYR A 179 24.88 31.57 21.50
N GLU A 180 24.10 32.58 21.88
CA GLU A 180 24.43 33.49 22.98
C GLU A 180 24.61 32.73 24.30
N LEU A 181 23.74 31.75 24.57
CA LEU A 181 23.84 30.94 25.77
C LEU A 181 25.07 30.02 25.76
N PHE A 182 25.41 29.39 24.61
CA PHE A 182 26.64 28.61 24.49
C PHE A 182 27.88 29.46 24.77
N TYR A 183 27.93 30.68 24.23
CA TYR A 183 29.03 31.61 24.48
C TYR A 183 29.10 32.02 25.95
N PHE A 184 27.96 32.35 26.55
CA PHE A 184 27.88 32.72 27.96
C PHE A 184 28.38 31.58 28.87
N LEU A 185 27.93 30.34 28.64
CA LEU A 185 28.27 29.17 29.46
C LEU A 185 29.72 28.71 29.28
N LYS A 186 30.35 29.04 28.14
CA LYS A 186 31.78 28.81 27.92
C LYS A 186 32.64 29.65 28.86
N ILE A 187 32.19 30.85 29.20
CA ILE A 187 32.92 31.80 30.06
C ILE A 187 32.47 31.69 31.53
N ASN A 188 31.17 31.48 31.76
CA ASN A 188 30.55 31.51 33.08
C ASN A 188 29.86 30.18 33.38
N GLN A 189 30.26 29.53 34.46
CA GLN A 189 29.58 28.30 34.90
C GLN A 189 28.40 28.65 35.80
N ARG A 190 27.19 28.34 35.34
CA ARG A 190 25.97 28.39 36.15
C ARG A 190 25.03 27.23 35.82
N PRO A 191 24.09 26.90 36.72
CA PRO A 191 22.98 26.02 36.40
C PRO A 191 22.16 26.57 35.22
N VAL A 192 21.75 25.66 34.34
CA VAL A 192 20.91 25.95 33.16
C VAL A 192 19.47 25.59 33.48
N THR A 193 18.53 26.45 33.10
CA THR A 193 17.10 26.17 33.26
C THR A 193 16.62 25.14 32.23
N GLN A 194 15.48 24.50 32.49
CA GLN A 194 14.90 23.54 31.54
C GLN A 194 14.62 24.15 30.16
N ALA A 195 14.16 25.40 30.12
CA ALA A 195 13.85 26.10 28.87
C ALA A 195 15.12 26.36 28.04
N GLU A 196 16.17 26.84 28.71
CA GLU A 196 17.50 27.08 28.13
C GLU A 196 18.14 25.79 27.60
N TYR A 197 18.02 24.70 28.35
CA TYR A 197 18.48 23.38 27.93
C TYR A 197 17.76 22.90 26.67
N VAL A 198 16.43 23.04 26.60
CA VAL A 198 15.65 22.60 25.43
C VAL A 198 16.05 23.39 24.18
N VAL A 199 16.18 24.72 24.29
CA VAL A 199 16.53 25.58 23.15
C VAL A 199 17.93 25.25 22.61
N THR A 200 18.92 25.13 23.49
CA THR A 200 20.30 24.78 23.10
C THR A 200 20.42 23.37 22.55
N ARG A 201 19.75 22.39 23.17
CA ARG A 201 19.69 21.00 22.67
C ARG A 201 19.10 20.95 21.27
N ASP A 202 17.96 21.59 21.04
CA ASP A 202 17.27 21.53 19.76
C ASP A 202 18.10 22.20 18.65
N HIS A 203 18.76 23.32 18.98
CA HIS A 203 19.69 23.98 18.07
C HIS A 203 20.91 23.11 17.74
N MET A 204 21.53 22.48 18.74
CA MET A 204 22.65 21.56 18.53
C MET A 204 22.24 20.36 17.67
N MET A 205 21.07 19.77 17.93
CA MET A 205 20.55 18.65 17.13
C MET A 205 20.27 19.08 15.70
N PHE A 206 19.77 20.30 15.48
CA PHE A 206 19.58 20.84 14.13
C PHE A 206 20.91 20.92 13.38
N GLU A 207 21.94 21.54 13.96
CA GLU A 207 23.28 21.67 13.37
C GLU A 207 23.88 20.31 13.01
N ILE A 208 23.81 19.33 13.94
CA ILE A 208 24.32 17.97 13.70
C ILE A 208 23.56 17.29 12.56
N LEU A 209 22.23 17.34 12.55
CA LEU A 209 21.42 16.65 11.55
C LEU A 209 21.58 17.26 10.15
N VAL A 210 21.65 18.58 10.06
CA VAL A 210 21.88 19.29 8.78
C VAL A 210 23.31 19.07 8.29
N GLY A 211 24.31 19.15 9.18
CA GLY A 211 25.72 19.01 8.81
C GLY A 211 26.13 17.59 8.43
N THR A 212 25.52 16.56 9.04
CA THR A 212 25.92 15.16 8.82
C THR A 212 24.96 14.36 7.93
N ALA A 213 23.74 14.85 7.72
CA ALA A 213 22.66 14.15 7.02
C ALA A 213 22.41 12.71 7.56
N HIS A 214 22.76 12.45 8.82
CA HIS A 214 22.56 11.15 9.43
C HIS A 214 21.09 10.92 9.84
N ARG A 215 20.71 9.64 9.93
CA ARG A 215 19.41 9.26 10.46
C ARG A 215 19.39 9.51 11.97
N SER A 216 18.22 9.90 12.49
CA SER A 216 18.03 10.16 13.93
C SER A 216 18.49 9.03 14.85
N GLY A 217 18.36 7.77 14.41
CA GLY A 217 18.83 6.62 15.18
C GLY A 217 20.35 6.56 15.35
N ILE A 218 21.14 7.09 14.41
CA ILE A 218 22.60 7.19 14.56
C ILE A 218 22.91 8.31 15.56
N CYS A 219 22.35 9.51 15.34
CA CYS A 219 22.56 10.67 16.22
C CYS A 219 22.14 10.40 17.67
N ALA A 220 21.12 9.58 17.90
CA ALA A 220 20.66 9.20 19.24
C ALA A 220 21.63 8.29 20.00
N ASN A 221 22.55 7.61 19.30
CA ASN A 221 23.49 6.65 19.88
C ASN A 221 24.94 7.16 19.85
N VAL A 222 25.18 8.40 19.42
CA VAL A 222 26.52 9.01 19.43
C VAL A 222 27.01 9.13 20.86
N THR A 223 28.20 8.61 21.11
CA THR A 223 28.88 8.72 22.40
C THR A 223 29.77 9.96 22.47
N THR A 224 30.04 10.43 23.67
CA THR A 224 30.96 11.54 23.91
C THR A 224 32.41 11.19 23.52
N ASP A 225 32.78 9.91 23.62
CA ASP A 225 34.11 9.44 23.24
C ASP A 225 34.26 9.44 21.71
N GLU A 226 33.24 8.99 20.96
CA GLU A 226 33.23 9.13 19.50
C GLU A 226 33.33 10.59 19.07
N PHE A 227 32.64 11.51 19.77
CA PHE A 227 32.73 12.94 19.47
C PHE A 227 34.13 13.52 19.73
N LYS A 228 34.81 13.10 20.80
CA LYS A 228 36.16 13.59 21.14
C LYS A 228 37.25 13.04 20.22
N ASN A 229 37.01 11.88 19.63
CA ASN A 229 37.96 11.18 18.76
C ASN A 229 37.69 11.40 17.25
N ALA A 230 36.65 12.16 16.91
CA ALA A 230 36.32 12.57 15.54
C ALA A 230 37.18 13.75 15.08
#